data_AF-A0A5C6DS44-F1
#
_entry.id   AF-A0A5C6DS44-F1
#
_cell.length_a   1.000
_cell.length_b   1.000
_cell.length_c   1.000
_cell.angle_alpha   90.00
_cell.angle_beta   90.00
_cell.angle_gamma   90.00
#
_symmetry.space_group_name_H-M   'P 1'
#
loop_
_entity.id
_entity.type
_entity.pdbx_description
1 polymer ?
#
loop_
_entity_poly.entity_id
_entity_poly.type
_entity_poly.pdbx_seq_one_letter_code
_entity_poly.pdbx_strand_id
1 'polypeptide(L)'
;MNNDPRTSDLERDVEESMRMFERSKVGQAVSIQPVHPSRALWVVDGSDQDQASLAAVSFLREKFNTETLVLDARDTANASDDIAPRWAKEVSGARPIRGAEGEAYEKIISALADHNVDLVIVPCPFGRSFEHVGTDSAGTVIDVLLARSTKPILVIRRGDQLLGKCTKRVSVVLGSECDMANRAAAWAFGLADDHATVTLNLVIEKEQFENIRSIIEALHPGQALEPDQFSDALAKAHQAIHREMAKTATERNLTYHLLPQAGEKAPPNLLAAAEKMLLVMPLEVDDRFGQGFVQDRIRRSPHPVLVVPGHMPT
;
A
#
# COMPACT_ATOMS: atom_id res chain seq x y z
N MET A 1 50.35 12.02 11.50
CA MET A 1 49.24 11.04 11.62
C MET A 1 48.72 11.14 13.06
N ASN A 2 47.72 11.99 13.30
CA ASN A 2 47.04 12.08 14.58
C ASN A 2 45.80 11.18 14.50
N ASN A 3 45.86 10.00 15.13
CA ASN A 3 44.65 9.28 15.49
C ASN A 3 44.07 9.99 16.72
N ASP A 4 42.90 10.65 16.58
CA ASP A 4 42.15 11.17 17.72
C ASP A 4 41.46 9.97 18.40
N PRO A 5 41.86 9.58 19.63
CA PRO A 5 41.32 8.38 20.28
C PRO A 5 39.82 8.48 20.62
N ARG A 6 39.22 9.68 20.53
CA ARG A 6 37.81 9.92 20.88
C ARG A 6 36.80 9.46 19.81
N THR A 7 37.19 9.38 18.54
CA THR A 7 36.33 8.83 17.48
C THR A 7 36.19 7.31 17.59
N SER A 8 37.26 6.64 18.01
CA SER A 8 37.30 5.18 18.22
C SER A 8 36.40 4.71 19.37
N ASP A 9 36.23 5.50 20.43
CA ASP A 9 35.38 5.11 21.56
C ASP A 9 33.88 5.30 21.23
N LEU A 10 33.53 6.35 20.48
CA LEU A 10 32.15 6.63 20.09
C LEU A 10 31.63 5.63 19.05
N GLU A 11 32.46 5.23 18.09
CA GLU A 11 32.14 4.15 17.13
C GLU A 11 31.95 2.81 17.85
N ARG A 12 32.76 2.53 18.88
CA ARG A 12 32.67 1.30 19.67
C ARG A 12 31.43 1.27 20.55
N ASP A 13 31.06 2.39 21.16
CA ASP A 13 29.85 2.52 21.98
C ASP A 13 28.58 2.43 21.13
N VAL A 14 28.60 2.95 19.90
CA VAL A 14 27.52 2.77 18.92
C VAL A 14 27.44 1.31 18.48
N GLU A 15 28.55 0.65 18.15
CA GLU A 15 28.57 -0.77 17.83
C GLU A 15 28.09 -1.65 18.99
N GLU A 16 28.47 -1.32 20.22
CA GLU A 16 28.07 -2.07 21.42
C GLU A 16 26.58 -1.88 21.72
N SER A 17 26.07 -0.66 21.57
CA SER A 17 24.64 -0.35 21.68
C SER A 17 23.84 -1.04 20.57
N MET A 18 24.37 -1.07 19.34
CA MET A 18 23.76 -1.78 18.20
C MET A 18 23.77 -3.29 18.43
N ARG A 19 24.85 -3.87 18.95
CA ARG A 19 24.91 -5.30 19.29
C ARG A 19 23.96 -5.65 20.44
N MET A 20 23.81 -4.77 21.43
CA MET A 20 22.81 -4.96 22.49
C MET A 20 21.39 -4.87 21.94
N PHE A 21 21.11 -3.93 21.01
CA PHE A 21 19.83 -3.81 20.33
C PHE A 21 19.52 -5.04 19.46
N GLU A 22 20.48 -5.50 18.67
CA GLU A 22 20.39 -6.73 17.87
C GLU A 22 20.14 -7.95 18.76
N ARG A 23 20.86 -8.08 19.89
CA ARG A 23 20.67 -9.15 20.89
C ARG A 23 19.29 -9.09 21.55
N SER A 24 18.77 -7.90 21.81
CA SER A 24 17.41 -7.73 22.38
C SER A 24 16.30 -8.09 21.39
N LYS A 25 16.58 -8.06 20.07
CA LYS A 25 15.66 -8.46 19.00
C LYS A 25 15.87 -9.90 18.49
N VAL A 26 16.67 -10.74 19.17
CA VAL A 26 16.81 -12.18 18.85
C VAL A 26 15.70 -12.99 19.51
N GLY A 27 14.44 -12.62 19.25
CA GLY A 27 13.32 -13.55 19.35
C GLY A 27 13.22 -14.36 18.06
N GLN A 28 12.65 -15.56 18.09
CA GLN A 28 12.19 -16.20 16.86
C GLN A 28 11.17 -15.26 16.21
N ALA A 29 11.44 -14.78 14.99
CA ALA A 29 10.49 -13.96 14.26
C ALA A 29 9.13 -14.68 14.23
N VAL A 30 8.04 -13.97 14.49
CA VAL A 30 6.69 -14.55 14.45
C VAL A 30 6.21 -14.47 13.00
N SER A 31 5.53 -15.51 12.51
CA SER A 31 4.94 -15.40 11.18
C SER A 31 3.73 -14.48 11.22
N ILE A 32 3.56 -13.72 10.14
CA ILE A 32 2.49 -12.74 10.00
C ILE A 32 1.22 -13.51 9.68
N GLN A 33 0.20 -13.35 10.51
CA GLN A 33 -1.12 -13.94 10.26
C GLN A 33 -1.77 -13.24 9.05
N PRO A 34 -2.04 -13.95 7.95
CA PRO A 34 -2.65 -13.33 6.77
C PRO A 34 -4.07 -12.82 7.04
N VAL A 35 -4.45 -11.71 6.39
CA VAL A 35 -5.79 -11.11 6.49
C VAL A 35 -6.55 -11.29 5.18
N HIS A 36 -7.74 -11.89 5.25
CA HIS A 36 -8.64 -12.06 4.12
C HIS A 36 -9.90 -11.20 4.29
N PRO A 37 -10.40 -10.52 3.24
CA PRO A 37 -11.63 -9.76 3.35
C PRO A 37 -12.83 -10.70 3.44
N SER A 38 -13.61 -10.58 4.51
CA SER A 38 -14.89 -11.30 4.64
C SER A 38 -16.02 -10.50 4.00
N ARG A 39 -15.97 -9.16 4.10
CA ARG A 39 -16.92 -8.25 3.45
C ARG A 39 -16.22 -7.05 2.80
N ALA A 40 -16.60 -6.73 1.57
CA ALA A 40 -16.10 -5.57 0.84
C ALA A 40 -17.23 -4.59 0.49
N LEU A 41 -16.92 -3.29 0.54
CA LEU A 41 -17.71 -2.25 -0.09
C LEU A 41 -17.15 -2.00 -1.49
N TRP A 42 -17.92 -2.33 -2.53
CA TRP A 42 -17.62 -1.99 -3.91
C TRP A 42 -18.33 -0.70 -4.29
N VAL A 43 -17.53 0.32 -4.57
CA VAL A 43 -18.02 1.61 -5.02
C VAL A 43 -18.01 1.64 -6.54
N VAL A 44 -19.13 2.03 -7.14
CA VAL A 44 -19.26 2.27 -8.58
C VAL A 44 -19.50 3.75 -8.85
N ASP A 45 -18.90 4.26 -9.92
CA ASP A 45 -18.97 5.67 -10.30
C ASP A 45 -19.36 5.88 -11.77
N GLY A 46 -19.66 4.80 -12.50
CA GLY A 46 -20.04 4.82 -13.90
C GLY A 46 -18.87 4.98 -14.88
N SER A 47 -17.63 4.96 -14.40
CA SER A 47 -16.43 4.98 -15.24
C SER A 47 -16.09 3.60 -15.81
N ASP A 48 -15.13 3.54 -16.74
CA ASP A 48 -14.66 2.29 -17.34
C ASP A 48 -14.01 1.35 -16.31
N GLN A 49 -13.53 1.92 -15.20
CA GLN A 49 -12.89 1.21 -14.10
C GLN A 49 -13.90 0.35 -13.31
N ASP A 50 -15.21 0.57 -13.45
CA ASP A 50 -16.22 -0.29 -12.82
C ASP A 50 -16.11 -1.74 -13.33
N GLN A 51 -15.77 -1.95 -14.61
CA GLN A 51 -15.58 -3.30 -15.17
C GLN A 51 -14.35 -4.01 -14.58
N ALA A 52 -13.26 -3.26 -14.39
CA ALA A 52 -12.06 -3.77 -13.74
C ALA A 52 -12.34 -4.10 -12.26
N SER A 53 -13.15 -3.27 -11.61
CA SER A 53 -13.59 -3.45 -10.23
C SER A 53 -14.53 -4.65 -10.08
N LEU A 54 -15.42 -4.89 -11.06
CA LEU A 54 -16.22 -6.11 -11.15
C LEU A 54 -15.33 -7.36 -11.15
N ALA A 55 -14.28 -7.38 -11.99
CA ALA A 55 -13.34 -8.50 -12.01
C ALA A 55 -12.62 -8.68 -10.66
N ALA A 56 -12.32 -7.58 -9.95
CA ALA A 56 -11.70 -7.64 -8.62
C ALA A 56 -12.66 -8.24 -7.57
N VAL A 57 -13.91 -7.80 -7.50
CA VAL A 57 -14.88 -8.36 -6.54
C VAL A 57 -15.25 -9.80 -6.84
N SER A 58 -15.36 -10.19 -8.12
CA SER A 58 -15.59 -11.58 -8.51
C SER A 58 -14.43 -12.47 -8.10
N PHE A 59 -13.19 -12.02 -8.29
CA PHE A 59 -12.01 -12.73 -7.81
C PHE A 59 -12.02 -12.91 -6.29
N LEU A 60 -12.35 -11.87 -5.51
CA LEU A 60 -12.43 -11.97 -4.05
C LEU A 60 -13.56 -12.92 -3.61
N ARG A 61 -14.71 -12.89 -4.31
CA ARG A 61 -15.81 -13.81 -4.07
C ARG A 61 -15.40 -15.26 -4.32
N GLU A 62 -14.75 -15.55 -5.44
CA GLU A 62 -14.30 -16.89 -5.79
C GLU A 62 -13.23 -17.41 -4.83
N LYS A 63 -12.25 -16.57 -4.49
CA LYS A 63 -11.08 -16.98 -3.70
C LYS A 63 -11.36 -17.04 -2.20
N PHE A 64 -12.15 -16.11 -1.66
CA PHE A 64 -12.33 -15.94 -0.22
C PHE A 64 -13.80 -15.99 0.23
N ASN A 65 -14.75 -16.23 -0.69
CA ASN A 65 -16.19 -16.18 -0.40
C ASN A 65 -16.64 -14.82 0.16
N THR A 66 -15.97 -13.73 -0.20
CA THR A 66 -16.25 -12.37 0.28
C THR A 66 -17.71 -11.96 -0.03
N GLU A 67 -18.40 -11.36 0.94
CA GLU A 67 -19.69 -10.67 0.72
C GLU A 67 -19.44 -9.27 0.15
N THR A 68 -20.21 -8.86 -0.86
CA THR A 68 -20.02 -7.56 -1.51
C THR A 68 -21.23 -6.66 -1.33
N LEU A 69 -21.01 -5.47 -0.80
CA LEU A 69 -22.00 -4.38 -0.80
C LEU A 69 -21.70 -3.47 -1.98
N VAL A 70 -22.69 -3.16 -2.80
CA VAL A 70 -22.51 -2.29 -3.98
C VAL A 70 -23.11 -0.92 -3.69
N LEU A 71 -22.30 0.13 -3.84
CA LEU A 71 -22.69 1.52 -3.63
C LEU A 71 -22.51 2.32 -4.92
N ASP A 72 -23.59 2.92 -5.40
CA ASP A 72 -23.51 3.97 -6.42
C ASP A 72 -23.15 5.30 -5.75
N ALA A 73 -21.93 5.75 -5.99
CA ALA A 73 -21.40 6.98 -5.42
C ALA A 73 -21.33 8.12 -6.45
N ARG A 74 -22.01 8.00 -7.60
CA ARG A 74 -22.17 9.13 -8.54
C ARG A 74 -22.89 10.29 -7.87
N ASP A 75 -22.57 11.50 -8.31
CA ASP A 75 -23.24 12.71 -7.85
C ASP A 75 -24.73 12.67 -8.24
N THR A 76 -25.62 12.90 -7.28
CA THR A 76 -27.07 12.90 -7.49
C THR A 76 -27.52 13.98 -8.46
N ALA A 77 -26.74 15.05 -8.65
CA ALA A 77 -27.05 16.08 -9.64
C ALA A 77 -26.99 15.57 -11.09
N ASN A 78 -26.24 14.49 -11.35
CA ASN A 78 -25.97 13.95 -12.69
C ASN A 78 -26.51 12.53 -12.91
N ALA A 79 -27.05 11.86 -11.89
CA ALA A 79 -27.52 10.48 -11.98
C ALA A 79 -29.05 10.42 -11.95
N SER A 80 -29.68 9.97 -13.05
CA SER A 80 -31.14 9.78 -13.12
C SER A 80 -31.63 8.54 -12.37
N ASP A 81 -30.79 7.52 -12.23
CA ASP A 81 -31.13 6.21 -11.65
C ASP A 81 -29.93 5.59 -10.92
N ASP A 82 -30.19 4.89 -9.82
CA ASP A 82 -29.20 4.12 -9.05
C ASP A 82 -28.73 2.88 -9.84
N ILE A 83 -27.43 2.78 -10.13
CA ILE A 83 -26.84 1.65 -10.88
C ILE A 83 -26.37 0.51 -10.00
N ALA A 84 -26.33 0.65 -8.67
CA ALA A 84 -25.88 -0.40 -7.77
C ALA A 84 -26.68 -1.72 -7.92
N PRO A 85 -28.03 -1.70 -8.06
CA PRO A 85 -28.81 -2.93 -8.26
C PRO A 85 -28.47 -3.68 -9.56
N ARG A 86 -28.00 -2.97 -10.60
CA ARG A 86 -27.56 -3.60 -11.84
C ARG A 86 -26.25 -4.35 -11.61
N TRP A 87 -25.26 -3.67 -11.03
CA TRP A 87 -23.94 -4.25 -10.76
C TRP A 87 -23.98 -5.37 -9.73
N ALA A 88 -24.83 -5.27 -8.70
CA ALA A 88 -25.00 -6.32 -7.71
C ALA A 88 -25.49 -7.66 -8.30
N LYS A 89 -26.18 -7.66 -9.45
CA LYS A 89 -26.62 -8.90 -10.13
C LYS A 89 -25.48 -9.65 -10.79
N GLU A 90 -24.39 -8.98 -11.11
CA GLU A 90 -23.23 -9.57 -11.78
C GLU A 90 -22.34 -10.40 -10.83
N VAL A 91 -22.51 -10.23 -9.51
CA VAL A 91 -21.68 -10.88 -8.50
C VAL A 91 -22.55 -11.70 -7.55
N SER A 92 -22.30 -13.00 -7.49
CA SER A 92 -23.03 -13.89 -6.59
C SER A 92 -22.86 -13.45 -5.13
N GLY A 93 -23.98 -13.28 -4.41
CA GLY A 93 -23.98 -12.86 -3.01
C GLY A 93 -23.74 -11.35 -2.80
N ALA A 94 -23.64 -10.56 -3.86
CA ALA A 94 -23.61 -9.11 -3.73
C ALA A 94 -25.01 -8.53 -3.52
N ARG A 95 -25.08 -7.41 -2.79
CA ARG A 95 -26.33 -6.66 -2.58
C ARG A 95 -26.11 -5.17 -2.74
N PRO A 96 -27.05 -4.45 -3.38
CA PRO A 96 -26.98 -2.99 -3.45
C PRO A 96 -27.27 -2.40 -2.06
N ILE A 97 -26.63 -1.27 -1.77
CA ILE A 97 -26.94 -0.44 -0.61
C ILE A 97 -27.28 0.97 -1.08
N ARG A 98 -28.13 1.66 -0.32
CA ARG A 98 -28.49 3.04 -0.60
C ARG A 98 -27.40 3.96 -0.06
N GLY A 99 -26.86 4.83 -0.91
CA GLY A 99 -25.94 5.88 -0.49
C GLY A 99 -26.63 6.96 0.34
N ALA A 100 -25.86 7.61 1.22
CA ALA A 100 -26.29 8.85 1.87
C ALA A 100 -26.49 9.98 0.83
N GLU A 101 -27.06 11.10 1.28
CA GLU A 101 -27.03 12.34 0.51
C GLU A 101 -25.63 12.98 0.58
N GLY A 102 -25.29 13.82 -0.40
CA GLY A 102 -24.02 14.55 -0.43
C GLY A 102 -23.06 14.10 -1.53
N GLU A 103 -21.80 14.53 -1.40
CA GLU A 103 -20.74 14.26 -2.38
C GLU A 103 -20.29 12.78 -2.33
N ALA A 104 -19.64 12.31 -3.40
CA ALA A 104 -19.23 10.91 -3.55
C ALA A 104 -18.45 10.37 -2.34
N TYR A 105 -17.48 11.12 -1.82
CA TYR A 105 -16.71 10.68 -0.66
C TYR A 105 -17.55 10.64 0.63
N GLU A 106 -18.56 11.51 0.78
CA GLU A 106 -19.45 11.51 1.95
C GLU A 106 -20.29 10.24 1.96
N LYS A 107 -20.82 9.85 0.80
CA LYS A 107 -21.55 8.58 0.62
C LYS A 107 -20.70 7.38 1.00
N ILE A 108 -19.44 7.36 0.54
CA ILE A 108 -18.52 6.25 0.81
C ILE A 108 -18.19 6.21 2.31
N ILE A 109 -17.80 7.33 2.91
CA ILE A 109 -17.45 7.39 4.34
C ILE A 109 -18.66 7.03 5.23
N SER A 110 -19.86 7.49 4.90
CA SER A 110 -21.10 7.08 5.60
C SER A 110 -21.31 5.58 5.51
N ALA A 111 -21.21 5.00 4.31
CA ALA A 111 -21.36 3.57 4.13
C ALA A 111 -20.32 2.74 4.90
N LEU A 112 -19.07 3.23 5.03
CA LEU A 112 -18.03 2.59 5.84
C LEU A 112 -18.32 2.66 7.35
N ALA A 113 -19.04 3.68 7.81
CA ALA A 113 -19.48 3.80 9.20
C ALA A 113 -20.71 2.92 9.48
N ASP A 114 -21.67 2.88 8.56
CA ASP A 114 -22.95 2.19 8.70
C ASP A 114 -22.84 0.67 8.46
N HIS A 115 -21.80 0.23 7.75
CA HIS A 115 -21.60 -1.16 7.40
C HIS A 115 -20.25 -1.67 7.88
N ASN A 116 -20.27 -2.78 8.60
CA ASN A 116 -19.05 -3.47 9.00
C ASN A 116 -18.43 -4.19 7.80
N VAL A 117 -17.61 -3.46 7.04
CA VAL A 117 -16.80 -3.96 5.92
C VAL A 117 -15.31 -3.99 6.31
N ASP A 118 -14.55 -4.85 5.64
CA ASP A 118 -13.11 -5.04 5.88
C ASP A 118 -12.25 -4.33 4.84
N LEU A 119 -12.83 -4.04 3.67
CA LEU A 119 -12.15 -3.51 2.49
C LEU A 119 -13.11 -2.60 1.72
N VAL A 120 -12.61 -1.49 1.17
CA VAL A 120 -13.32 -0.68 0.18
C VAL A 120 -12.60 -0.75 -1.16
N ILE A 121 -13.35 -0.94 -2.24
CA ILE A 121 -12.83 -1.05 -3.60
C ILE A 121 -13.36 0.16 -4.37
N VAL A 122 -12.45 1.00 -4.87
CA VAL A 122 -12.80 2.27 -5.50
C VAL A 122 -12.12 2.44 -6.85
N PRO A 123 -12.85 2.95 -7.86
CA PRO A 123 -12.26 3.35 -9.14
C PRO A 123 -11.40 4.62 -8.99
N CYS A 124 -10.38 4.74 -9.85
CA CYS A 124 -9.51 5.91 -9.92
C CYS A 124 -9.02 6.16 -11.36
N PRO A 125 -9.02 7.39 -11.88
CA PRO A 125 -9.65 8.58 -11.30
C PRO A 125 -11.17 8.41 -11.14
N PHE A 126 -11.71 8.98 -10.08
CA PHE A 126 -13.14 8.83 -9.75
C PHE A 126 -14.03 9.68 -10.67
N GLY A 127 -15.12 9.10 -11.17
CA GLY A 127 -16.10 9.66 -12.09
C GLY A 127 -15.55 9.93 -13.49
N ARG A 128 -14.35 9.45 -13.82
CA ARG A 128 -13.66 9.77 -15.08
C ARG A 128 -12.90 8.56 -15.62
N SER A 129 -12.84 8.45 -16.93
CA SER A 129 -12.03 7.41 -17.59
C SER A 129 -10.54 7.72 -17.47
N PHE A 130 -9.76 6.73 -17.01
CA PHE A 130 -8.29 6.84 -16.93
C PHE A 130 -7.67 7.18 -18.29
N GLU A 131 -8.20 6.63 -19.40
CA GLU A 131 -7.68 6.89 -20.75
C GLU A 131 -7.78 8.36 -21.15
N HIS A 132 -8.77 9.07 -20.62
CA HIS A 132 -9.04 10.47 -20.94
C HIS A 132 -8.25 11.45 -20.07
N VAL A 133 -7.98 11.10 -18.81
CA VAL A 133 -7.37 12.01 -17.81
C VAL A 133 -5.88 11.71 -17.59
N GLY A 134 -5.44 10.48 -17.86
CA GLY A 134 -4.05 10.08 -17.70
C GLY A 134 -3.59 9.94 -16.25
N THR A 135 -2.27 10.06 -16.05
CA THR A 135 -1.59 9.77 -14.77
C THR A 135 -1.76 10.86 -13.70
N ASP A 136 -2.12 12.08 -14.08
CA ASP A 136 -1.99 13.23 -13.18
C ASP A 136 -3.15 13.38 -12.19
N SER A 137 -4.22 12.60 -12.36
CA SER A 137 -5.40 12.68 -11.51
C SER A 137 -5.62 11.40 -10.70
N ALA A 138 -5.61 11.55 -9.37
CA ALA A 138 -6.27 10.62 -8.44
C ALA A 138 -7.68 11.11 -8.10
N GLY A 139 -7.84 12.43 -7.94
CA GLY A 139 -9.12 13.11 -7.69
C GLY A 139 -9.44 13.22 -6.20
N THR A 140 -10.30 14.19 -5.87
CA THR A 140 -10.65 14.56 -4.49
C THR A 140 -11.20 13.39 -3.67
N VAL A 141 -11.93 12.46 -4.30
CA VAL A 141 -12.46 11.28 -3.60
C VAL A 141 -11.35 10.43 -3.02
N ILE A 142 -10.29 10.16 -3.79
CA ILE A 142 -9.14 9.39 -3.30
C ILE A 142 -8.44 10.15 -2.17
N ASP A 143 -8.22 11.46 -2.34
CA ASP A 143 -7.54 12.27 -1.34
C ASP A 143 -8.27 12.26 0.01
N VAL A 144 -9.61 12.40 -0.02
CA VAL A 144 -10.44 12.35 1.18
C VAL A 144 -10.46 10.95 1.78
N LEU A 145 -10.51 9.89 0.98
CA LEU A 145 -10.46 8.52 1.47
C LEU A 145 -9.12 8.20 2.13
N LEU A 146 -7.99 8.61 1.55
CA LEU A 146 -6.67 8.45 2.17
C LEU A 146 -6.58 9.17 3.52
N ALA A 147 -7.21 10.34 3.64
CA ALA A 147 -7.21 11.11 4.88
C ALA A 147 -8.18 10.59 5.95
N ARG A 148 -9.31 9.97 5.57
CA ARG A 148 -10.44 9.71 6.48
C ARG A 148 -10.89 8.25 6.57
N SER A 149 -10.49 7.38 5.65
CA SER A 149 -10.92 5.99 5.67
C SER A 149 -10.23 5.23 6.80
N THR A 150 -11.02 4.55 7.62
CA THR A 150 -10.53 3.61 8.64
C THR A 150 -10.36 2.19 8.09
N LYS A 151 -10.79 1.96 6.85
CA LYS A 151 -10.78 0.66 6.18
C LYS A 151 -9.74 0.65 5.06
N PRO A 152 -9.02 -0.47 4.85
CA PRO A 152 -8.18 -0.67 3.67
C PRO A 152 -8.88 -0.29 2.37
N ILE A 153 -8.18 0.43 1.49
CA ILE A 153 -8.68 0.97 0.23
C ILE A 153 -7.95 0.27 -0.92
N LEU A 154 -8.66 -0.55 -1.69
CA LEU A 154 -8.16 -1.07 -2.95
C LEU A 154 -8.57 -0.12 -4.09
N VAL A 155 -7.58 0.57 -4.63
CA VAL A 155 -7.75 1.50 -5.75
C VAL A 155 -7.57 0.75 -7.08
N ILE A 156 -8.59 0.80 -7.92
CA ILE A 156 -8.60 0.19 -9.26
C ILE A 156 -8.44 1.28 -10.31
N ARG A 157 -7.34 1.23 -11.08
CA ARG A 157 -7.01 2.27 -12.06
C ARG A 157 -7.26 1.91 -13.51
N ARG A 158 -6.82 0.72 -13.93
CA ARG A 158 -6.83 0.32 -15.35
C ARG A 158 -7.52 -1.02 -15.56
N GLY A 159 -8.25 -1.13 -16.66
CA GLY A 159 -8.94 -2.36 -17.08
C GLY A 159 -8.02 -3.53 -17.40
N ASP A 160 -6.78 -3.26 -17.83
CA ASP A 160 -5.81 -4.29 -18.18
C ASP A 160 -5.08 -4.89 -16.97
N GLN A 161 -5.21 -4.29 -15.78
CA GLN A 161 -4.48 -4.68 -14.57
C GLN A 161 -5.38 -5.40 -13.56
N LEU A 162 -5.93 -6.54 -14.00
CA LEU A 162 -6.87 -7.34 -13.21
C LEU A 162 -6.25 -7.88 -11.91
N LEU A 163 -6.95 -7.67 -10.79
CA LEU A 163 -6.49 -8.04 -9.45
C LEU A 163 -6.01 -9.49 -9.36
N GLY A 164 -6.78 -10.46 -9.87
CA GLY A 164 -6.40 -11.87 -9.81
C GLY A 164 -5.03 -12.17 -10.44
N LYS A 165 -4.66 -11.46 -11.52
CA LYS A 165 -3.31 -11.59 -12.13
C LYS A 165 -2.25 -10.87 -11.29
N CYS A 166 -2.61 -9.71 -10.73
CA CYS A 166 -1.75 -8.93 -9.86
C CYS A 166 -1.38 -9.64 -8.56
N THR A 167 -2.25 -10.51 -8.01
CA THR A 167 -1.94 -11.24 -6.75
C THR A 167 -0.81 -12.26 -6.84
N LYS A 168 -0.35 -12.60 -8.06
CA LYS A 168 0.82 -13.47 -8.27
C LYS A 168 2.15 -12.78 -7.94
N ARG A 169 2.16 -11.45 -7.91
CA ARG A 169 3.31 -10.62 -7.55
C ARG A 169 2.83 -9.50 -6.64
N VAL A 170 3.15 -9.57 -5.37
CA VAL A 170 2.71 -8.59 -4.38
C VAL A 170 3.90 -7.80 -3.89
N SER A 171 3.80 -6.47 -3.91
CA SER A 171 4.87 -5.58 -3.48
C SER A 171 4.38 -4.75 -2.29
N VAL A 172 4.94 -5.01 -1.10
CA VAL A 172 4.78 -4.14 0.06
C VAL A 172 5.78 -2.99 -0.08
N VAL A 173 5.29 -1.76 -0.21
CA VAL A 173 6.13 -0.57 -0.41
C VAL A 173 6.12 0.29 0.84
N LEU A 174 7.29 0.49 1.43
CA LEU A 174 7.48 1.33 2.63
C LEU A 174 8.34 2.54 2.27
N GLY A 175 7.80 3.75 2.49
CA GLY A 175 8.51 5.02 2.30
C GLY A 175 9.36 5.44 3.50
N SER A 176 8.99 4.96 4.68
CA SER A 176 9.59 5.29 5.97
C SER A 176 9.29 4.16 6.96
N GLU A 177 9.88 4.23 8.16
CA GLU A 177 9.38 3.43 9.28
C GLU A 177 7.89 3.74 9.48
N CYS A 178 7.11 2.68 9.67
CA CYS A 178 5.67 2.77 9.76
C CYS A 178 5.13 1.64 10.64
N ASP A 179 4.38 1.99 11.68
CA ASP A 179 3.73 1.07 12.61
C ASP A 179 2.70 0.18 11.91
N MET A 180 2.14 0.65 10.79
CA MET A 180 1.17 -0.10 9.98
C MET A 180 1.82 -1.09 9.00
N ALA A 181 3.15 -1.15 8.93
CA ALA A 181 3.85 -2.02 7.99
C ALA A 181 3.49 -3.51 8.16
N ASN A 182 3.36 -3.99 9.41
CA ASN A 182 2.95 -5.38 9.67
C ASN A 182 1.50 -5.66 9.28
N ARG A 183 0.60 -4.70 9.48
CA ARG A 183 -0.80 -4.81 9.03
C ARG A 183 -0.87 -4.84 7.49
N ALA A 184 -0.08 -4.00 6.82
CA ALA A 184 0.02 -4.01 5.36
C ALA A 184 0.59 -5.35 4.84
N ALA A 185 1.63 -5.88 5.48
CA ALA A 185 2.17 -7.19 5.13
C ALA A 185 1.14 -8.32 5.34
N ALA A 186 0.34 -8.26 6.41
CA ALA A 186 -0.72 -9.24 6.66
C ALA A 186 -1.76 -9.28 5.53
N TRP A 187 -2.17 -8.10 5.01
CA TRP A 187 -3.01 -8.00 3.82
C TRP A 187 -2.32 -8.49 2.55
N ALA A 188 -1.05 -8.13 2.36
CA ALA A 188 -0.26 -8.55 1.21
C ALA A 188 -0.19 -10.08 1.12
N PHE A 189 0.15 -10.75 2.22
CA PHE A 189 0.13 -12.20 2.30
C PHE A 189 -1.29 -12.76 2.15
N GLY A 190 -2.30 -12.13 2.76
CA GLY A 190 -3.67 -12.60 2.66
C GLY A 190 -4.23 -12.61 1.24
N LEU A 191 -3.84 -11.64 0.42
CA LEU A 191 -4.27 -11.57 -0.98
C LEU A 191 -3.37 -12.33 -1.94
N ALA A 192 -2.11 -12.59 -1.57
CA ALA A 192 -1.14 -13.31 -2.40
C ALA A 192 -1.70 -14.64 -2.91
N ASP A 193 -1.39 -14.95 -4.17
CA ASP A 193 -1.71 -16.24 -4.78
C ASP A 193 -0.82 -17.36 -4.29
N ASP A 194 -1.26 -18.60 -4.51
CA ASP A 194 -0.41 -19.75 -4.26
C ASP A 194 0.86 -19.62 -5.11
N HIS A 195 2.02 -19.84 -4.47
CA HIS A 195 3.34 -19.67 -5.09
C HIS A 195 3.64 -18.25 -5.62
N ALA A 196 2.93 -17.23 -5.15
CA ALA A 196 3.22 -15.85 -5.50
C ALA A 196 4.65 -15.42 -5.08
N THR A 197 5.14 -14.38 -5.73
CA THR A 197 6.32 -13.62 -5.28
C THR A 197 5.85 -12.45 -4.44
N VAL A 198 6.37 -12.34 -3.21
CA VAL A 198 6.14 -11.21 -2.32
C VAL A 198 7.44 -10.43 -2.15
N THR A 199 7.41 -9.13 -2.40
CA THR A 199 8.58 -8.26 -2.29
C THR A 199 8.35 -7.22 -1.21
N LEU A 200 9.31 -7.04 -0.31
CA LEU A 200 9.41 -5.87 0.56
C LEU A 200 10.30 -4.83 -0.13
N ASN A 201 9.67 -3.77 -0.64
CA ASN A 201 10.32 -2.63 -1.28
C ASN A 201 10.47 -1.49 -0.25
N LEU A 202 11.70 -1.22 0.18
CA LEU A 202 12.01 -0.07 1.03
C LEU A 202 12.46 1.06 0.12
N VAL A 203 11.73 2.16 0.10
CA VAL A 203 11.88 3.23 -0.89
C VAL A 203 12.15 4.53 -0.17
N ILE A 204 13.28 5.18 -0.46
CA ILE A 204 13.53 6.56 -0.02
C ILE A 204 13.53 7.48 -1.22
N GLU A 205 12.71 8.53 -1.16
CA GLU A 205 12.60 9.51 -2.24
C GLU A 205 13.91 10.25 -2.47
N LYS A 206 14.13 10.68 -3.72
CA LYS A 206 15.35 11.36 -4.14
C LYS A 206 15.69 12.57 -3.25
N GLU A 207 14.72 13.43 -2.99
CA GLU A 207 14.91 14.63 -2.18
C GLU A 207 15.32 14.29 -0.74
N GLN A 208 14.71 13.27 -0.13
CA GLN A 208 15.08 12.80 1.20
C GLN A 208 16.50 12.22 1.22
N PHE A 209 16.84 11.40 0.22
CA PHE A 209 18.18 10.85 0.09
C PHE A 209 19.24 11.96 -0.06
N GLU A 210 18.97 12.95 -0.91
CA GLU A 210 19.87 14.10 -1.12
C GLU A 210 20.04 14.91 0.17
N ASN A 211 18.95 15.18 0.89
CA ASN A 211 18.97 15.90 2.16
C ASN A 211 19.78 15.15 3.23
N ILE A 212 19.56 13.85 3.40
CA ILE A 212 20.29 13.03 4.39
C ILE A 212 21.77 12.96 4.03
N ARG A 213 22.09 12.75 2.75
CA ARG A 213 23.48 12.74 2.27
C ARG A 213 24.19 14.06 2.58
N SER A 214 23.56 15.20 2.28
CA SER A 214 24.15 16.52 2.55
C SER A 214 24.39 16.78 4.05
N ILE A 215 23.51 16.29 4.93
CA ILE A 215 23.70 16.40 6.38
C ILE A 215 24.91 15.56 6.84
N ILE A 216 25.01 14.31 6.37
CA ILE A 216 26.11 13.41 6.76
C ILE A 216 27.45 13.94 6.26
N GLU A 217 27.53 14.40 5.01
CA GLU A 217 28.73 15.00 4.43
C GLU A 217 29.17 16.27 5.18
N ALA A 218 28.23 17.03 5.73
CA ALA A 218 28.52 18.20 6.55
C ALA A 218 29.03 17.83 7.96
N LEU A 219 28.51 16.76 8.57
CA LEU A 219 28.92 16.27 9.89
C LEU A 219 30.28 15.56 9.84
N HIS A 220 30.59 14.88 8.73
CA HIS A 220 31.84 14.15 8.53
C HIS A 220 32.51 14.58 7.21
N PRO A 221 33.19 15.75 7.20
CA PRO A 221 33.84 16.26 6.01
C PRO A 221 34.85 15.25 5.43
N GLY A 222 34.63 14.85 4.17
CA GLY A 222 35.47 13.88 3.45
C GLY A 222 34.93 12.46 3.41
N GLN A 223 33.78 12.18 4.05
CA GLN A 223 33.09 10.90 3.96
C GLN A 223 31.87 11.03 3.05
N ALA A 224 31.96 10.51 1.81
CA ALA A 224 30.82 10.43 0.91
C ALA A 224 29.94 9.24 1.32
N LEU A 225 28.63 9.46 1.43
CA LEU A 225 27.68 8.39 1.68
C LEU A 225 27.34 7.70 0.37
N GLU A 226 27.78 6.45 0.22
CA GLU A 226 27.46 5.64 -0.96
C GLU A 226 26.03 5.07 -0.87
N PRO A 227 25.29 4.95 -2.00
CA PRO A 227 23.92 4.43 -2.02
C PRO A 227 23.75 3.04 -1.37
N ASP A 228 24.77 2.18 -1.48
CA ASP A 228 24.75 0.82 -0.93
C ASP A 228 24.78 0.83 0.60
N GLN A 229 25.57 1.73 1.21
CA GLN A 229 25.62 1.90 2.67
C GLN A 229 24.26 2.33 3.23
N PHE A 230 23.56 3.18 2.48
CA PHE A 230 22.22 3.63 2.85
C PHE A 230 21.17 2.52 2.68
N SER A 231 21.30 1.72 1.63
CA SER A 231 20.44 0.55 1.39
C SER A 231 20.60 -0.51 2.49
N ASP A 232 21.82 -0.74 2.96
CA ASP A 232 22.11 -1.61 4.09
C ASP A 232 21.53 -1.06 5.41
N ALA A 233 21.65 0.26 5.63
CA ALA A 233 21.05 0.91 6.79
C ALA A 233 19.51 0.79 6.79
N LEU A 234 18.89 0.96 5.62
CA LEU A 234 17.45 0.77 5.42
C LEU A 234 17.00 -0.66 5.77
N ALA A 235 17.72 -1.65 5.26
CA ALA A 235 17.45 -3.06 5.53
C ALA A 235 17.59 -3.38 7.04
N LYS A 236 18.58 -2.77 7.71
CA LYS A 236 18.76 -2.90 9.16
C LYS A 236 17.63 -2.25 9.96
N ALA A 237 17.20 -1.04 9.59
CA ALA A 237 16.08 -0.36 10.24
C ALA A 237 14.79 -1.20 10.17
N HIS A 238 14.55 -1.85 9.03
CA HIS A 238 13.37 -2.68 8.77
C HIS A 238 13.60 -4.18 9.01
N GLN A 239 14.63 -4.56 9.77
CA GLN A 239 15.01 -5.95 9.94
C GLN A 239 13.90 -6.81 10.58
N ALA A 240 13.09 -6.22 11.48
CA ALA A 240 12.00 -6.94 12.14
C ALA A 240 10.96 -7.43 11.13
N ILE A 241 10.35 -6.51 10.38
CA ILE A 241 9.36 -6.87 9.35
C ILE A 241 9.96 -7.73 8.25
N HIS A 242 11.22 -7.48 7.84
CA HIS A 242 11.91 -8.33 6.88
C HIS A 242 11.95 -9.80 7.33
N ARG A 243 12.34 -10.07 8.59
CA ARG A 243 12.39 -11.44 9.14
C ARG A 243 11.00 -12.07 9.23
N GLU A 244 10.00 -11.31 9.67
CA GLU A 244 8.62 -11.78 9.79
C GLU A 244 8.02 -12.14 8.42
N MET A 245 8.22 -11.30 7.41
CA MET A 245 7.79 -11.56 6.03
C MET A 245 8.53 -12.77 5.43
N ALA A 246 9.85 -12.87 5.59
CA ALA A 246 10.63 -13.99 5.07
C ALA A 246 10.18 -15.33 5.67
N LYS A 247 9.93 -15.35 6.99
CA LYS A 247 9.38 -16.52 7.68
C LYS A 247 8.00 -16.89 7.14
N THR A 248 7.10 -15.92 7.03
CA THR A 248 5.74 -16.12 6.52
C THR A 248 5.74 -16.68 5.09
N ALA A 249 6.60 -16.15 4.22
CA ALA A 249 6.74 -16.63 2.86
C ALA A 249 7.25 -18.08 2.82
N THR A 250 8.23 -18.41 3.66
CA THR A 250 8.77 -19.78 3.78
C THR A 250 7.69 -20.77 4.22
N GLU A 251 6.95 -20.45 5.29
CA GLU A 251 5.88 -21.30 5.82
C GLU A 251 4.75 -21.53 4.81
N ARG A 252 4.52 -20.57 3.91
CA ARG A 252 3.48 -20.61 2.87
C ARG A 252 3.98 -21.03 1.49
N ASN A 253 5.23 -21.45 1.37
CA ASN A 253 5.85 -21.85 0.10
C ASN A 253 5.73 -20.76 -1.00
N LEU A 254 5.98 -19.51 -0.62
CA LEU A 254 6.02 -18.33 -1.48
C LEU A 254 7.48 -17.90 -1.73
N THR A 255 7.70 -17.16 -2.82
CA THR A 255 9.01 -16.54 -3.07
C THR A 255 9.07 -15.18 -2.37
N TYR A 256 10.17 -14.87 -1.69
CA TYR A 256 10.34 -13.59 -0.99
C TYR A 256 11.61 -12.84 -1.41
N HIS A 257 11.48 -11.53 -1.59
CA HIS A 257 12.60 -10.63 -1.87
C HIS A 257 12.56 -9.38 -0.98
N LEU A 258 13.74 -8.92 -0.55
CA LEU A 258 13.94 -7.61 0.05
C LEU A 258 14.67 -6.74 -0.97
N LEU A 259 14.10 -5.57 -1.30
CA LEU A 259 14.70 -4.61 -2.21
C LEU A 259 14.75 -3.23 -1.52
N PRO A 260 15.86 -2.90 -0.85
CA PRO A 260 16.12 -1.55 -0.40
C PRO A 260 16.55 -0.68 -1.58
N GLN A 261 15.91 0.47 -1.75
CA GLN A 261 16.09 1.36 -2.89
C GLN A 261 16.28 2.78 -2.39
N ALA A 262 17.53 3.24 -2.50
CA ALA A 262 17.94 4.60 -2.20
C ALA A 262 18.04 5.45 -3.47
N GLY A 263 17.63 6.72 -3.40
CA GLY A 263 17.97 7.75 -4.40
C GLY A 263 17.20 7.65 -5.73
N GLU A 264 17.83 8.08 -6.84
CA GLU A 264 17.23 8.19 -8.18
C GLU A 264 16.56 6.91 -8.74
N LYS A 265 16.81 5.76 -8.12
CA LYS A 265 16.28 4.44 -8.50
C LYS A 265 15.10 3.97 -7.64
N ALA A 266 14.54 4.84 -6.80
CA ALA A 266 13.46 4.56 -5.86
C ALA A 266 12.09 5.02 -6.43
N PRO A 267 11.24 4.11 -6.96
CA PRO A 267 11.46 2.69 -7.24
C PRO A 267 11.97 2.50 -8.69
N PRO A 268 12.20 1.27 -9.20
CA PRO A 268 12.06 1.05 -10.64
C PRO A 268 10.73 1.69 -11.01
N ASN A 269 10.63 2.22 -12.22
CA ASN A 269 9.36 2.66 -12.74
C ASN A 269 8.42 1.43 -12.69
N LEU A 270 7.72 1.19 -11.57
CA LEU A 270 6.70 0.14 -11.43
C LEU A 270 5.62 0.40 -12.49
N LEU A 271 5.59 1.63 -13.00
CA LEU A 271 4.81 2.11 -14.12
C LEU A 271 5.27 1.59 -15.48
N ALA A 272 6.54 1.21 -15.60
CA ALA A 272 7.12 0.56 -16.77
C ALA A 272 7.30 -0.96 -16.58
N ALA A 273 6.96 -1.51 -15.40
CA ALA A 273 6.98 -2.94 -15.20
C ALA A 273 5.89 -3.58 -16.07
N ALA A 274 6.31 -4.31 -17.11
CA ALA A 274 5.39 -5.04 -17.98
C ALA A 274 4.56 -6.09 -17.21
N GLU A 275 5.07 -6.52 -16.07
CA GLU A 275 4.48 -7.57 -15.25
C GLU A 275 3.45 -7.01 -14.27
N LYS A 276 2.26 -7.62 -14.27
CA LYS A 276 1.15 -7.23 -13.40
C LYS A 276 1.45 -7.57 -11.95
N MET A 277 1.21 -6.63 -11.04
CA MET A 277 1.44 -6.81 -9.62
C MET A 277 0.40 -6.05 -8.78
N LEU A 278 0.30 -6.39 -7.49
CA LEU A 278 -0.47 -5.65 -6.51
C LEU A 278 0.50 -4.83 -5.65
N LEU A 279 0.31 -3.51 -5.59
CA LEU A 279 1.05 -2.66 -4.65
C LEU A 279 0.28 -2.61 -3.32
N VAL A 280 0.98 -2.78 -2.22
CA VAL A 280 0.41 -2.69 -0.87
C VAL A 280 1.21 -1.66 -0.09
N MET A 281 0.53 -0.64 0.43
CA MET A 281 1.16 0.49 1.10
C MET A 281 0.48 0.73 2.45
N PRO A 282 1.23 0.75 3.56
CA PRO A 282 0.68 1.27 4.80
C PRO A 282 0.54 2.78 4.72
N LEU A 283 -0.40 3.33 5.49
CA LEU A 283 -0.58 4.77 5.64
C LEU A 283 -0.93 5.09 7.08
N GLU A 284 -0.13 5.90 7.76
CA GLU A 284 -0.44 6.33 9.12
C GLU A 284 -1.44 7.50 9.14
N VAL A 285 -2.15 7.60 10.27
CA VAL A 285 -3.01 8.75 10.54
C VAL A 285 -2.13 9.99 10.70
N ASP A 286 -2.55 11.11 10.11
CA ASP A 286 -1.85 12.41 10.16
C ASP A 286 -0.43 12.45 9.56
N ASP A 287 0.06 11.36 8.97
CA ASP A 287 1.31 11.34 8.23
C ASP A 287 1.14 11.97 6.84
N ARG A 288 1.30 13.29 6.78
CA ARG A 288 1.24 14.05 5.53
C ARG A 288 2.28 13.60 4.50
N PHE A 289 3.44 13.13 4.96
CA PHE A 289 4.49 12.66 4.06
C PHE A 289 4.07 11.33 3.43
N GLY A 290 3.64 10.36 4.25
CA GLY A 290 3.10 9.09 3.78
C GLY A 290 1.87 9.25 2.88
N GLN A 291 0.99 10.21 3.17
CA GLN A 291 -0.15 10.55 2.30
C GLN A 291 0.33 11.01 0.92
N GLY A 292 1.27 11.95 0.86
CA GLY A 292 1.83 12.42 -0.41
C GLY A 292 2.50 11.29 -1.20
N PHE A 293 3.27 10.45 -0.52
CA PHE A 293 3.94 9.28 -1.10
C PHE A 293 2.94 8.27 -1.69
N VAL A 294 1.91 7.89 -0.92
CA VAL A 294 0.85 6.98 -1.37
C VAL A 294 0.08 7.59 -2.54
N GLN A 295 -0.24 8.88 -2.48
CA GLN A 295 -0.96 9.59 -3.53
C GLN A 295 -0.15 9.63 -4.83
N ASP A 296 1.16 9.89 -4.76
CA ASP A 296 2.06 9.82 -5.93
C ASP A 296 2.06 8.42 -6.54
N ARG A 297 2.18 7.37 -5.70
CA ARG A 297 2.13 5.98 -6.18
C ARG A 297 0.80 5.62 -6.80
N ILE A 298 -0.32 6.06 -6.23
CA ILE A 298 -1.62 5.87 -6.86
C ILE A 298 -1.65 6.57 -8.22
N ARG A 299 -1.31 7.86 -8.30
CA ARG A 299 -1.32 8.65 -9.55
C ARG A 299 -0.55 7.97 -10.67
N ARG A 300 0.64 7.51 -10.33
CA ARG A 300 1.60 7.01 -11.28
C ARG A 300 1.36 5.54 -11.64
N SER A 301 0.97 4.70 -10.68
CA SER A 301 0.84 3.24 -10.82
C SER A 301 -0.19 2.83 -11.90
N PRO A 302 0.16 1.93 -12.84
CA PRO A 302 -0.83 1.27 -13.66
C PRO A 302 -1.56 0.18 -12.87
N HIS A 303 -0.91 -0.36 -11.84
CA HIS A 303 -1.37 -1.49 -11.04
C HIS A 303 -2.41 -1.10 -9.98
N PRO A 304 -3.26 -2.05 -9.54
CA PRO A 304 -4.06 -1.88 -8.34
C PRO A 304 -3.19 -1.55 -7.13
N VAL A 305 -3.66 -0.63 -6.30
CA VAL A 305 -2.97 -0.19 -5.09
C VAL A 305 -3.87 -0.43 -3.89
N LEU A 306 -3.43 -1.26 -2.96
CA LEU A 306 -4.05 -1.46 -1.67
C LEU A 306 -3.39 -0.56 -0.63
N VAL A 307 -4.13 0.42 -0.13
CA VAL A 307 -3.69 1.28 0.98
C VAL A 307 -4.27 0.75 2.27
N VAL A 308 -3.43 0.54 3.28
CA VAL A 308 -3.81 0.01 4.58
C VAL A 308 -3.65 1.12 5.63
N PRO A 309 -4.75 1.78 6.02
CA PRO A 309 -4.68 2.93 6.92
C PRO A 309 -4.37 2.50 8.37
N GLY A 310 -3.76 3.41 9.11
CA GLY A 310 -3.67 3.40 10.55
C GLY A 310 -5.04 3.62 11.16
N HIS A 311 -5.30 2.99 12.31
CA HIS A 311 -6.54 3.25 13.02
C HIS A 311 -6.54 4.70 13.52
N MET A 312 -7.58 5.47 13.17
CA MET A 312 -8.04 6.54 14.04
C MET A 312 -8.53 5.87 15.33
N PRO A 313 -8.03 6.25 16.52
CA PRO A 313 -8.64 5.79 17.76
C PRO A 313 -10.08 6.28 17.78
N THR A 314 -11.00 5.36 18.11
CA THR A 314 -12.39 5.66 18.46
C THR A 314 -12.48 6.54 19.68
#